data_AF-A0A7W0S231-F1
#
_entry.id   AF-A0A7W0S231-F1
#
_cell.length_a   1.000
_cell.length_b   1.000
_cell.length_c   1.000
_cell.angle_alpha   90.00
_cell.angle_beta   90.00
_cell.angle_gamma   90.00
#
_symmetry.space_group_name_H-M   'P 1'
#
loop_
_entity.id
_entity.type
_entity.pdbx_description
1 polymer ?
#
loop_
_entity_poly.entity_id
_entity_poly.type
_entity_poly.pdbx_seq_one_letter_code
_entity_poly.pdbx_strand_id
1 'polypeptide(L)' 'MGGRIVAEVLIGLLELDPSGFLSEPGWRPTLPAPFGGTGNFTMSDFLAFAGVDPASRGF' A
#
# COMPACT_ATOMS: atom_id res chain seq x y z
N MET A 1 -17.37 4.89 17.85
CA MET A 1 -16.90 3.77 18.70
C MET A 1 -16.09 2.72 17.93
N GLY A 2 -16.53 2.23 16.76
CA GLY A 2 -15.79 1.18 16.01
C GLY A 2 -14.41 1.56 15.47
N GLY A 3 -14.17 2.84 15.13
CA GLY A 3 -12.89 3.27 14.52
C GLY A 3 -11.67 3.07 15.42
N ARG A 4 -11.85 3.10 16.76
CA ARG A 4 -10.75 2.89 17.70
C ARG A 4 -10.24 1.46 17.68
N ILE A 5 -11.15 0.48 17.67
CA ILE A 5 -10.78 -0.94 17.61
C ILE A 5 -10.05 -1.23 16.30
N VAL A 6 -10.54 -0.69 15.18
CA VAL A 6 -9.88 -0.86 13.87
C VAL A 6 -8.47 -0.25 13.88
N ALA A 7 -8.30 0.94 14.46
CA ALA A 7 -6.99 1.58 14.59
C ALA A 7 -6.03 0.78 15.47
N GLU A 8 -6.48 0.30 16.62
CA GLU A 8 -5.68 -0.50 17.55
C GLU A 8 -5.23 -1.82 16.90
N VAL A 9 -6.10 -2.47 16.12
CA VAL A 9 -5.75 -3.69 15.38
C VAL A 9 -4.72 -3.40 14.28
N LEU A 10 -4.94 -2.35 13.47
CA LEU A 10 -4.01 -1.98 12.40
C LEU A 10 -2.61 -1.63 12.95
N ILE A 11 -2.56 -0.84 14.03
CA ILE A 11 -1.29 -0.50 14.69
C ILE A 11 -0.66 -1.75 15.30
N GLY A 12 -1.43 -2.58 15.99
CA GLY A 12 -0.93 -3.82 16.58
C GLY A 12 -0.34 -4.78 15.54
N LEU A 13 -0.97 -4.91 14.36
CA LEU A 13 -0.43 -5.71 13.26
C LEU A 13 0.89 -5.14 12.73
N LEU A 14 1.00 -3.81 12.59
CA LEU A 14 2.21 -3.15 12.10
C LEU A 14 3.38 -3.24 13.08
N GLU A 15 3.12 -3.09 14.39
CA GLU A 15 4.16 -3.14 15.43
C GLU A 15 4.65 -4.57 15.72
N LEU A 16 3.78 -5.58 15.54
CA LEU A 16 4.07 -6.97 15.86
C LEU A 16 4.58 -7.79 14.67
N ASP A 17 4.74 -7.21 13.48
CA ASP A 17 5.31 -7.89 12.32
C ASP A 17 6.84 -7.69 12.24
N PRO A 18 7.66 -8.65 12.71
CA PRO A 18 9.12 -8.54 12.67
C PRO A 18 9.69 -8.62 11.24
N SER A 19 8.89 -9.04 10.26
CA SER A 19 9.23 -9.05 8.83
C SER A 19 8.65 -7.85 8.08
N GLY A 20 8.00 -6.93 8.79
CA GLY A 20 7.34 -5.77 8.21
C GLY A 20 8.36 -4.74 7.72
N PHE A 21 7.96 -3.94 6.72
CA PHE A 21 8.79 -2.87 6.15
C PHE A 21 9.23 -1.81 7.19
N LEU A 22 8.46 -1.62 8.27
CA LEU A 22 8.83 -0.69 9.36
C LEU A 22 10.02 -1.19 10.19
N SER A 23 10.28 -2.50 10.18
CA SER A 23 11.42 -3.10 10.87
C SER A 23 12.71 -3.05 10.03
N GLU A 24 12.64 -2.64 8.75
CA GLU A 24 13.78 -2.54 7.85
C GLU A 24 14.40 -1.13 7.88
N PRO A 25 15.61 -0.94 8.45
CA PRO A 25 16.21 0.38 8.59
C PRO A 25 16.53 1.01 7.24
N GLY A 26 16.03 2.23 7.01
CA GLY A 26 16.31 2.98 5.79
C GLY A 26 15.55 2.49 4.56
N TRP A 27 14.61 1.55 4.72
CA TRP A 27 13.74 1.12 3.64
C TRP A 27 13.03 2.31 2.99
N ARG A 28 13.01 2.31 1.67
CA ARG A 28 12.24 3.26 0.85
C ARG A 28 11.52 2.48 -0.24
N PRO A 29 10.22 2.71 -0.45
CA PRO A 29 9.52 2.05 -1.54
C PRO A 29 10.13 2.49 -2.86
N THR A 30 10.45 1.52 -3.72
CA THR A 30 10.80 1.78 -5.11
C THR A 30 9.54 1.60 -5.94
N LEU A 31 9.13 2.67 -6.63
CA LEU A 31 8.03 2.61 -7.56
C LEU A 31 8.62 2.54 -8.97
N PRO A 32 8.30 1.50 -9.76
CA PRO A 32 8.79 1.42 -11.13
C PRO A 32 8.23 2.56 -11.97
N ALA A 33 9.03 3.03 -12.95
CA ALA A 33 8.56 4.01 -13.93
C ALA A 33 7.33 3.46 -14.68
N PRO A 34 6.34 4.31 -15.03
CA PRO A 34 6.30 5.78 -14.89
C PRO A 34 5.86 6.29 -13.50
N PHE A 35 5.49 5.41 -12.57
CA PHE A 35 4.79 5.77 -11.33
C PHE A 35 5.70 6.28 -10.21
N GLY A 36 7.02 6.09 -10.31
CA GLY A 36 7.97 6.37 -9.23
C GLY A 36 8.66 7.73 -9.20
N GLY A 37 8.23 8.69 -10.00
CA GLY A 37 8.89 10.00 -10.10
C GLY A 37 8.05 11.21 -9.70
N THR A 38 6.72 11.05 -9.55
CA THR A 38 5.78 12.19 -9.51
C THR A 38 5.32 12.54 -8.09
N GLY A 39 5.70 11.78 -7.07
CA GLY A 39 5.31 11.99 -5.67
C GLY A 39 3.84 11.66 -5.35
N ASN A 40 2.98 11.52 -6.36
CA ASN A 40 1.57 11.16 -6.22
C ASN A 40 1.35 9.75 -6.79
N PHE A 41 1.34 8.76 -5.90
CA PHE A 41 0.94 7.38 -6.21
C PHE A 41 -0.45 7.11 -5.66
N THR A 42 -1.37 6.68 -6.52
CA THR A 42 -2.78 6.49 -6.19
C THR A 42 -3.20 5.03 -6.32
N MET A 43 -4.41 4.70 -5.84
CA MET A 43 -4.94 3.33 -5.97
C MET A 43 -5.14 2.92 -7.44
N SER A 44 -5.45 3.84 -8.35
CA SER A 44 -5.52 3.54 -9.79
C SER A 44 -4.17 3.15 -10.37
N ASP A 45 -3.09 3.79 -9.92
CA ASP A 45 -1.72 3.46 -10.35
C ASP A 45 -1.32 2.07 -9.89
N PHE A 46 -1.68 1.69 -8.66
CA PHE A 46 -1.46 0.34 -8.14
C PHE A 46 -2.19 -0.72 -8.97
N LEU A 47 -3.45 -0.47 -9.31
CA LEU A 47 -4.24 -1.40 -10.13
C LEU A 47 -3.69 -1.53 -11.55
N ALA A 48 -3.27 -0.41 -12.15
CA ALA A 48 -2.60 -0.41 -13.45
C ALA A 48 -1.28 -1.19 -13.41
N PHE A 49 -0.47 -1.00 -12.36
CA PHE A 49 0.75 -1.77 -12.14
C PHE A 49 0.49 -3.28 -11.98
N ALA A 50 -0.58 -3.65 -11.25
CA ALA A 50 -0.98 -5.04 -11.07
C ALA A 50 -1.57 -5.70 -12.34
N GLY A 51 -1.61 -4.98 -13.47
CA GLY A 51 -2.16 -5.47 -14.74
C GLY A 51 -3.68 -5.62 -14.73
N VAL A 52 -4.36 -4.97 -13.78
CA VAL A 52 -5.82 -4.96 -13.75
C VAL A 52 -6.31 -3.97 -14.80
N ASP A 53 -7.02 -4.48 -15.80
CA ASP A 53 -7.73 -3.64 -16.75
C ASP A 53 -8.92 -2.96 -16.05
N PRO A 54 -8.96 -1.62 -15.94
CA PRO A 54 -10.12 -0.93 -15.39
C PRO A 54 -11.39 -1.15 -16.22
N ALA A 55 -11.29 -1.47 -17.51
CA ALA A 55 -12.42 -1.77 -18.38
C ALA A 55 -12.96 -3.20 -18.20
N SER A 56 -12.20 -4.11 -17.60
CA SER A 56 -12.63 -5.50 -17.39
C SER A 56 -13.50 -5.68 -16.13
N ARG A 57 -13.76 -4.62 -15.37
CA ARG A 57 -14.66 -4.64 -14.21
C ARG A 57 -16.09 -4.29 -14.63
N GLY A 58 -16.75 -5.24 -15.30
CA GLY A 58 -18.17 -5.12 -15.60
C GLY A 58 -18.76 -6.42 -16.13
N PHE A 59 -19.48 -7.12 -15.25
CA PHE A 59 -20.77 -7.76 -15.53
C PHE A 59 -21.62 -7.66 -14.26
#